data_AF-A0A821IDM0-F1
#
_entry.id   AF-A0A821IDM0-F1
#
_cell.length_a   1.000
_cell.length_b   1.000
_cell.length_c   1.000
_cell.angle_alpha   90.00
_cell.angle_beta   90.00
_cell.angle_gamma   90.00
#
_symmetry.space_group_name_H-M   'P 1'
#
loop_
_entity.id
_entity.type
_entity.pdbx_description
1 polymer ?
#
loop_
_entity_poly.entity_id
_entity_poly.type
_entity_poly.pdbx_seq_one_letter_code
_entity_poly.pdbx_strand_id
1 'polypeptide(L)'
;LPTCEKLCERILSCGSIDYPHQCLSQCHNGPCPSCSTQIILQCRCGKSSKSISCVEAIEDDPIENPFRCKQKCKTVKSCKTHQCSRICCNLDSHQCNLVCGKILNCNIHKCEELCHSKFCHTCSLFDQEIKCHCGKTVLKPKSKCLKILQKCYFSCKREHECGHPANHWCHNDDECPPCTHPVSKMCVGKHMSFDVPCHVKIVCCRQGCGKFLPCGVHTCQRSCHSDSCQSFDQKCTQRCNIKRYKCGHKCNLVCHGSEPCPVTTCEAIIKQQQQLECDDEYRVIQENKNLTQPFSINLDAPRQLPTVYTEFLRDYAKKNLEFVQTIERQ
;
A
#
# COMPACT_ATOMS: atom_id res chain seq x y z
N LEU A 1 78.58 10.33 -56.21
CA LEU A 1 78.28 9.18 -57.11
C LEU A 1 76.87 9.36 -57.66
N PRO A 2 76.62 9.16 -58.96
CA PRO A 2 75.29 9.37 -59.56
C PRO A 2 74.34 8.21 -59.20
N THR A 3 73.11 8.55 -58.81
CA THR A 3 72.00 7.60 -58.58
C THR A 3 71.39 7.15 -59.90
N CYS A 4 71.05 5.86 -60.04
CA CYS A 4 70.39 5.32 -61.23
C CYS A 4 68.87 5.21 -61.05
N GLU A 5 68.10 4.98 -62.13
CA GLU A 5 66.63 4.85 -62.06
C GLU A 5 66.14 3.45 -61.60
N LYS A 6 67.06 2.55 -61.24
CA LYS A 6 66.73 1.20 -60.76
C LYS A 6 66.33 1.20 -59.28
N LEU A 7 65.61 0.16 -58.85
CA LEU A 7 65.31 -0.07 -57.44
C LEU A 7 66.59 -0.40 -56.65
N CYS A 8 66.62 -0.03 -55.37
CA CYS A 8 67.77 -0.19 -54.52
C CYS A 8 68.01 -1.66 -54.09
N GLU A 9 66.94 -2.39 -53.76
CA GLU A 9 66.93 -3.82 -53.39
C GLU A 9 67.83 -4.22 -52.20
N ARG A 10 68.46 -3.26 -51.51
CA ARG A 10 69.24 -3.52 -50.29
C ARG A 10 68.35 -4.13 -49.20
N ILE A 11 68.87 -5.16 -48.53
CA ILE A 11 68.20 -5.79 -47.38
C ILE A 11 68.13 -4.77 -46.23
N LEU A 12 66.92 -4.52 -45.74
CA LEU A 12 66.66 -3.64 -44.61
C LEU A 12 66.88 -4.39 -43.29
N SER A 13 67.07 -3.65 -42.20
CA SER A 13 67.21 -4.21 -40.84
C SER A 13 65.90 -4.78 -40.27
N CYS A 14 64.83 -4.76 -41.05
CA CYS A 14 63.51 -5.26 -40.68
C CYS A 14 63.12 -6.46 -41.56
N GLY A 15 62.21 -7.30 -41.05
CA GLY A 15 61.85 -8.58 -41.66
C GLY A 15 62.37 -9.75 -40.83
N SER A 16 61.75 -10.92 -40.97
CA SER A 16 62.24 -12.14 -40.31
C SER A 16 63.43 -12.72 -41.07
N ILE A 17 64.15 -13.64 -40.43
CA ILE A 17 65.28 -14.36 -41.06
C ILE A 17 64.83 -15.08 -42.34
N ASP A 18 63.61 -15.63 -42.33
CA ASP A 18 63.04 -16.37 -43.47
C ASP A 18 62.51 -15.47 -44.58
N TYR A 19 62.14 -14.22 -44.27
CA TYR A 19 61.57 -13.26 -45.23
C TYR A 19 62.15 -11.85 -45.00
N PRO A 20 63.42 -11.62 -45.39
CA PRO A 20 64.06 -10.32 -45.21
C PRO A 20 63.42 -9.26 -46.13
N HIS A 21 63.18 -8.06 -45.60
CA HIS A 21 62.63 -6.98 -46.41
C HIS A 21 63.71 -6.30 -47.25
N GLN A 22 63.36 -5.92 -48.47
CA GLN A 22 64.25 -5.22 -49.41
C GLN A 22 63.76 -3.79 -49.64
N CYS A 23 64.70 -2.88 -49.92
CA CYS A 23 64.39 -1.49 -50.22
C CYS A 23 63.72 -1.36 -51.60
N LEU A 24 62.44 -0.92 -51.60
CA LEU A 24 61.64 -0.68 -52.81
C LEU A 24 61.74 0.76 -53.34
N SER A 25 62.66 1.57 -52.81
CA SER A 25 62.90 2.92 -53.32
C SER A 25 63.85 2.91 -54.51
N GLN A 26 63.76 3.95 -55.34
CA GLN A 26 64.76 4.21 -56.39
C GLN A 26 66.16 4.37 -55.78
N CYS A 27 67.20 4.11 -56.57
CA CYS A 27 68.59 4.23 -56.14
C CYS A 27 68.83 5.60 -55.50
N HIS A 28 69.35 5.59 -54.27
CA HIS A 28 69.57 6.80 -53.49
C HIS A 28 70.97 6.76 -52.88
N ASN A 29 71.47 7.93 -52.49
CA ASN A 29 72.71 8.08 -51.75
C ASN A 29 72.39 8.21 -50.25
N GLY A 30 73.00 7.39 -49.40
CA GLY A 30 72.77 7.39 -47.95
C GLY A 30 72.04 6.13 -47.42
N PRO A 31 71.58 6.14 -46.15
CA PRO A 31 70.83 5.03 -45.54
C PRO A 31 69.47 4.84 -46.22
N CYS A 32 68.97 3.59 -46.24
CA CYS A 32 67.69 3.27 -46.85
C CYS A 32 66.53 3.91 -46.06
N PRO A 33 65.47 4.41 -46.75
CA PRO A 33 64.27 4.90 -46.09
C PRO A 33 63.52 3.77 -45.37
N SER A 34 62.59 4.15 -44.48
CA SER A 34 61.76 3.21 -43.72
C SER A 34 61.03 2.21 -44.62
N CYS A 35 60.84 1.00 -44.10
CA CYS A 35 60.26 -0.11 -44.86
C CYS A 35 58.79 0.14 -45.23
N SER A 36 58.46 0.08 -46.53
CA SER A 36 57.08 0.19 -47.03
C SER A 36 56.33 -1.14 -47.09
N THR A 37 56.96 -2.24 -46.66
CA THR A 37 56.36 -3.59 -46.70
C THR A 37 55.27 -3.74 -45.64
N GLN A 38 54.19 -4.41 -45.98
CA GLN A 38 53.14 -4.80 -45.04
C GLN A 38 53.40 -6.21 -44.50
N ILE A 39 53.17 -6.39 -43.20
CA ILE A 39 53.26 -7.69 -42.54
C ILE A 39 51.89 -8.11 -42.00
N ILE A 40 51.64 -9.42 -41.95
CA ILE A 40 50.38 -9.98 -41.45
C ILE A 40 50.59 -10.48 -40.02
N LEU A 41 50.02 -9.77 -39.04
CA LEU A 41 49.98 -10.25 -37.65
C LEU A 41 48.76 -11.16 -37.44
N GLN A 42 48.99 -12.39 -37.01
CA GLN A 42 47.93 -13.29 -36.56
C GLN A 42 47.48 -12.90 -35.15
N CYS A 43 46.18 -12.87 -34.88
CA CYS A 43 45.70 -12.62 -33.52
C CYS A 43 46.16 -13.74 -32.59
N ARG A 44 46.44 -13.43 -31.33
CA ARG A 44 46.77 -14.44 -30.31
C ARG A 44 45.72 -15.56 -30.20
N CYS A 45 44.45 -15.30 -30.52
CA CYS A 45 43.41 -16.34 -30.50
C CYS A 45 43.33 -17.17 -31.79
N GLY A 46 44.14 -16.87 -32.82
CA GLY A 46 44.20 -17.56 -34.11
C GLY A 46 43.03 -17.31 -35.07
N LYS A 47 42.02 -16.52 -34.68
CA LYS A 47 40.76 -16.40 -35.46
C LYS A 47 40.74 -15.27 -36.49
N SER A 48 41.69 -14.36 -36.44
CA SER A 48 41.75 -13.21 -37.34
C SER A 48 43.19 -12.78 -37.53
N SER A 49 43.51 -12.21 -38.69
CA SER A 49 44.78 -11.56 -38.96
C SER A 49 44.56 -10.09 -39.29
N LYS A 50 45.58 -9.26 -39.09
CA LYS A 50 45.59 -7.84 -39.50
C LYS A 50 46.88 -7.55 -40.26
N SER A 51 46.73 -6.89 -41.42
CA SER A 51 47.87 -6.32 -42.16
C SER A 51 48.23 -4.98 -41.53
N ILE A 52 49.49 -4.80 -41.13
CA ILE A 52 50.04 -3.53 -40.65
C ILE A 52 51.36 -3.24 -41.39
N SER A 53 51.80 -1.99 -41.41
CA SER A 53 53.10 -1.69 -42.00
C SER A 53 54.24 -2.23 -41.13
N CYS A 54 55.37 -2.57 -41.75
CA CYS A 54 56.53 -3.07 -41.03
C CYS A 54 57.06 -2.05 -40.01
N VAL A 55 56.90 -0.76 -40.25
CA VAL A 55 57.35 0.31 -39.34
C VAL A 55 56.49 0.32 -38.07
N GLU A 56 55.17 0.24 -38.20
CA GLU A 56 54.23 0.16 -37.07
C GLU A 56 54.44 -1.11 -36.22
N ALA A 57 54.99 -2.17 -36.80
CA ALA A 57 55.24 -3.42 -36.10
C ALA A 57 56.51 -3.41 -35.22
N ILE A 58 57.43 -2.46 -35.45
CA ILE A 58 58.74 -2.39 -34.77
C ILE A 58 58.71 -1.43 -33.58
N GLU A 59 57.79 -0.47 -33.56
CA GLU A 59 57.66 0.53 -32.49
C GLU A 59 57.04 -0.03 -31.19
N ASP A 60 56.27 -1.11 -31.26
CA ASP A 60 55.72 -1.84 -30.12
C ASP A 60 56.56 -3.11 -29.86
N ASP A 61 57.44 -3.07 -28.85
CA ASP A 61 58.19 -4.18 -28.22
C ASP A 61 58.24 -5.54 -28.99
N PRO A 62 59.38 -5.93 -29.58
CA PRO A 62 59.49 -7.01 -30.59
C PRO A 62 59.26 -8.45 -30.08
N ILE A 63 58.94 -8.66 -28.80
CA ILE A 63 58.93 -9.99 -28.18
C ILE A 63 57.52 -10.59 -28.04
N GLU A 64 56.45 -9.78 -27.99
CA GLU A 64 55.08 -10.30 -27.95
C GLU A 64 54.17 -9.62 -28.97
N ASN A 65 53.68 -10.40 -29.94
CA ASN A 65 52.63 -9.97 -30.87
C ASN A 65 51.43 -9.32 -30.11
N PRO A 66 51.23 -8.00 -30.22
CA PRO A 66 50.26 -7.27 -29.42
C PRO A 66 48.83 -7.39 -30.00
N PHE A 67 48.67 -7.97 -31.19
CA PHE A 67 47.37 -8.01 -31.84
C PHE A 67 46.37 -8.90 -31.09
N ARG A 68 45.28 -8.27 -30.63
CA ARG A 68 44.10 -8.91 -30.02
C ARG A 68 42.87 -8.53 -30.81
N CYS A 69 42.08 -9.50 -31.23
CA CYS A 69 40.86 -9.25 -31.98
C CYS A 69 39.72 -8.83 -31.04
N LYS A 70 38.76 -8.05 -31.54
CA LYS A 70 37.56 -7.66 -30.76
C LYS A 70 36.43 -8.68 -30.87
N GLN A 71 36.70 -9.87 -31.40
CA GLN A 71 35.68 -10.89 -31.62
C GLN A 71 35.40 -11.68 -30.34
N LYS A 72 34.11 -11.94 -30.10
CA LYS A 72 33.67 -12.86 -29.04
C LYS A 72 34.02 -14.29 -29.44
N CYS A 73 34.65 -15.03 -28.53
CA CYS A 73 34.92 -16.44 -28.72
C CYS A 73 33.59 -17.22 -28.78
N LYS A 74 33.34 -18.01 -29.84
CA LYS A 74 32.15 -18.86 -29.98
C LYS A 74 32.41 -20.34 -29.66
N THR A 75 33.56 -20.67 -29.08
CA THR A 75 33.93 -22.05 -28.76
C THR A 75 32.98 -22.61 -27.71
N VAL A 76 32.45 -23.81 -27.94
CA VAL A 76 31.54 -24.50 -27.01
C VAL A 76 32.35 -24.97 -25.78
N LYS A 77 31.82 -24.71 -24.59
CA LYS A 77 32.42 -25.15 -23.32
C LYS A 77 32.32 -26.67 -23.16
N SER A 78 33.04 -27.22 -22.19
CA SER A 78 33.06 -28.66 -21.85
C SER A 78 31.67 -29.28 -21.64
N CYS A 79 30.68 -28.48 -21.26
CA CYS A 79 29.30 -28.93 -21.08
C CYS A 79 28.51 -29.14 -22.39
N LYS A 80 29.10 -28.84 -23.57
CA LYS A 80 28.49 -28.95 -24.91
C LYS A 80 27.26 -28.06 -25.19
N THR A 81 26.68 -27.44 -24.16
CA THR A 81 25.47 -26.60 -24.25
C THR A 81 25.75 -25.11 -24.16
N HIS A 82 26.83 -24.70 -23.50
CA HIS A 82 27.16 -23.29 -23.29
C HIS A 82 28.33 -22.89 -24.17
N GLN A 83 28.26 -21.69 -24.74
CA GLN A 83 29.34 -21.11 -25.53
C GLN A 83 30.17 -20.16 -24.67
N CYS A 84 31.45 -20.01 -25.01
CA CYS A 84 32.25 -18.91 -24.53
C CYS A 84 31.65 -17.58 -25.01
N SER A 85 31.92 -16.50 -24.28
CA SER A 85 31.54 -15.15 -24.69
C SER A 85 32.66 -14.12 -24.43
N ARG A 86 33.83 -14.59 -24.01
CA ARG A 86 35.01 -13.74 -23.76
C ARG A 86 35.55 -13.18 -25.08
N ILE A 87 35.93 -11.91 -25.06
CA ILE A 87 36.58 -11.23 -26.20
C ILE A 87 38.03 -11.75 -26.30
N CYS A 88 38.48 -12.11 -27.50
CA CYS A 88 39.85 -12.60 -27.75
C CYS A 88 40.31 -13.76 -26.83
N CYS A 89 39.45 -14.77 -26.63
CA CYS A 89 39.79 -15.91 -25.76
C CYS A 89 40.90 -16.79 -26.37
N ASN A 90 41.99 -17.02 -25.63
CA ASN A 90 43.12 -17.90 -25.99
C ASN A 90 43.24 -19.13 -25.06
N LEU A 91 42.11 -19.65 -24.57
CA LEU A 91 42.10 -20.83 -23.71
C LEU A 91 41.96 -22.10 -24.54
N ASP A 92 42.87 -23.06 -24.38
CA ASP A 92 42.80 -24.38 -24.99
C ASP A 92 41.59 -25.19 -24.47
N SER A 93 41.19 -24.97 -23.22
CA SER A 93 40.03 -25.64 -22.60
C SER A 93 39.04 -24.63 -22.02
N HIS A 94 37.77 -24.79 -22.38
CA HIS A 94 36.67 -23.93 -21.95
C HIS A 94 35.79 -24.66 -20.92
N GLN A 95 36.11 -24.56 -19.63
CA GLN A 95 35.31 -25.19 -18.57
C GLN A 95 33.99 -24.44 -18.31
N CYS A 96 32.91 -25.19 -18.09
CA CYS A 96 31.62 -24.63 -17.67
C CYS A 96 31.46 -24.68 -16.14
N ASN A 97 31.48 -23.51 -15.50
CA ASN A 97 31.27 -23.37 -14.04
C ASN A 97 29.85 -22.88 -13.71
N LEU A 98 28.89 -23.05 -14.62
CA LEU A 98 27.50 -22.71 -14.36
C LEU A 98 26.86 -23.83 -13.52
N VAL A 99 26.01 -23.48 -12.58
CA VAL A 99 25.18 -24.47 -11.87
C VAL A 99 24.17 -25.07 -12.85
N CYS A 100 23.94 -26.38 -12.79
CA CYS A 100 23.07 -27.11 -13.71
C CYS A 100 21.62 -26.59 -13.66
N GLY A 101 21.05 -26.46 -12.46
CA GLY A 101 19.73 -25.87 -12.23
C GLY A 101 18.54 -26.66 -12.77
N LYS A 102 18.77 -27.80 -13.46
CA LYS A 102 17.73 -28.68 -13.98
C LYS A 102 16.95 -29.32 -12.82
N ILE A 103 15.64 -29.45 -12.99
CA ILE A 103 14.79 -30.13 -12.02
C ILE A 103 15.17 -31.62 -11.99
N LEU A 104 15.47 -32.13 -10.79
CA LEU A 104 15.80 -33.54 -10.57
C LEU A 104 14.58 -34.43 -10.80
N ASN A 105 14.79 -35.75 -10.88
CA ASN A 105 13.75 -36.75 -11.09
C ASN A 105 12.58 -36.73 -10.08
N CYS A 106 12.73 -35.99 -8.99
CA CYS A 106 11.72 -35.77 -7.98
C CYS A 106 10.74 -34.62 -8.26
N ASN A 107 10.95 -33.85 -9.33
CA ASN A 107 10.13 -32.70 -9.72
C ASN A 107 10.04 -31.54 -8.71
N ILE A 108 10.83 -31.56 -7.62
CA ILE A 108 10.80 -30.54 -6.56
C ILE A 108 12.14 -29.83 -6.41
N HIS A 109 13.26 -30.56 -6.48
CA HIS A 109 14.59 -30.00 -6.27
C HIS A 109 15.30 -29.70 -7.58
N LYS A 110 16.13 -28.64 -7.58
CA LYS A 110 17.01 -28.28 -8.69
C LYS A 110 18.39 -28.87 -8.46
N CYS A 111 19.07 -29.26 -9.53
CA CYS A 111 20.44 -29.75 -9.48
C CYS A 111 21.40 -28.59 -9.13
N GLU A 112 22.07 -28.71 -7.98
CA GLU A 112 23.04 -27.72 -7.47
C GLU A 112 24.47 -27.98 -7.94
N GLU A 113 24.70 -29.09 -8.63
CA GLU A 113 25.99 -29.45 -9.21
C GLU A 113 26.38 -28.51 -10.37
N LEU A 114 27.70 -28.45 -10.63
CA LEU A 114 28.21 -27.80 -11.84
C LEU A 114 27.65 -28.46 -13.11
N CYS A 115 27.54 -27.66 -14.16
CA CYS A 115 26.95 -28.06 -15.43
C CYS A 115 27.66 -29.31 -15.98
N HIS A 116 26.92 -30.41 -15.99
CA HIS A 116 27.41 -31.72 -16.39
C HIS A 116 26.69 -32.19 -17.66
N SER A 117 27.36 -33.01 -18.46
CA SER A 117 26.79 -33.59 -19.69
C SER A 117 25.93 -34.84 -19.43
N LYS A 118 26.03 -35.44 -18.24
CA LYS A 118 25.30 -36.67 -17.86
C LYS A 118 23.88 -36.34 -17.36
N PHE A 119 23.03 -37.36 -17.19
CA PHE A 119 21.76 -37.18 -16.49
C PHE A 119 22.00 -36.69 -15.06
N CYS A 120 21.10 -35.84 -14.54
CA CYS A 120 21.20 -35.37 -13.16
C CYS A 120 21.03 -36.56 -12.20
N HIS A 121 21.77 -36.56 -11.10
CA HIS A 121 21.69 -37.62 -10.09
C HIS A 121 20.28 -37.68 -9.45
N THR A 122 19.96 -38.79 -8.79
CA THR A 122 18.69 -38.93 -8.05
C THR A 122 18.69 -38.03 -6.82
N CYS A 123 17.52 -37.50 -6.42
CA CYS A 123 17.35 -36.76 -5.16
C CYS A 123 17.77 -37.67 -3.99
N SER A 124 18.89 -37.35 -3.33
CA SER A 124 19.45 -38.11 -2.19
C SER A 124 18.71 -37.88 -0.86
N LEU A 125 17.54 -37.25 -0.90
CA LEU A 125 16.79 -36.88 0.29
C LEU A 125 15.71 -37.94 0.60
N PHE A 126 16.06 -39.19 0.89
CA PHE A 126 15.30 -39.97 1.88
C PHE A 126 15.91 -41.32 2.34
N ASP A 127 15.84 -41.58 3.66
CA ASP A 127 15.54 -42.92 4.25
C ASP A 127 15.23 -42.93 5.77
N GLN A 128 15.17 -41.79 6.48
CA GLN A 128 14.92 -41.79 7.93
C GLN A 128 13.45 -41.59 8.28
N GLU A 129 12.83 -42.58 8.93
CA GLU A 129 11.50 -42.45 9.53
C GLU A 129 11.50 -41.35 10.60
N ILE A 130 10.60 -40.37 10.49
CA ILE A 130 10.48 -39.30 11.48
C ILE A 130 9.42 -39.71 12.50
N LYS A 131 9.84 -39.94 13.75
CA LYS A 131 8.91 -40.19 14.85
C LYS A 131 8.37 -38.84 15.35
N CYS A 132 7.06 -38.72 15.45
CA CYS A 132 6.44 -37.55 16.06
C CYS A 132 6.84 -37.47 17.56
N HIS A 133 6.97 -36.26 18.09
CA HIS A 133 7.31 -36.05 19.50
C HIS A 133 6.33 -36.72 20.48
N CYS A 134 5.07 -36.90 20.08
CA CYS A 134 4.09 -37.62 20.90
C CYS A 134 4.33 -39.14 21.00
N GLY A 135 5.25 -39.70 20.20
CA GLY A 135 5.59 -41.11 20.12
C GLY A 135 4.54 -42.02 19.47
N LYS A 136 3.33 -41.52 19.23
CA LYS A 136 2.19 -42.29 18.68
C LYS A 136 2.12 -42.33 17.16
N THR A 137 2.85 -41.45 16.47
CA THR A 137 2.82 -41.35 15.01
C THR A 137 4.22 -41.48 14.44
N VAL A 138 4.40 -42.44 13.54
CA VAL A 138 5.57 -42.54 12.68
C VAL A 138 5.22 -41.87 11.35
N LEU A 139 5.82 -40.71 11.11
CA LEU A 139 5.64 -39.96 9.87
C LEU A 139 6.55 -40.59 8.82
N LYS A 140 5.92 -41.32 7.89
CA LYS A 140 6.58 -41.86 6.70
C LYS A 140 6.41 -40.87 5.55
N PRO A 141 7.50 -40.31 5.02
CA PRO A 141 7.41 -39.45 3.85
C PRO A 141 6.95 -40.24 2.64
N LYS A 142 5.85 -39.79 2.02
CA LYS A 142 5.23 -40.48 0.88
C LYS A 142 6.03 -40.33 -0.43
N SER A 143 7.02 -39.43 -0.48
CA SER A 143 7.81 -39.16 -1.68
C SER A 143 9.29 -38.91 -1.37
N LYS A 144 10.15 -39.22 -2.34
CA LYS A 144 11.62 -39.11 -2.29
C LYS A 144 12.17 -37.71 -2.06
N CYS A 145 11.32 -36.70 -1.89
CA CYS A 145 11.72 -35.36 -1.48
C CYS A 145 10.59 -34.79 -0.62
N LEU A 146 10.74 -35.09 0.66
CA LEU A 146 10.06 -34.60 1.85
C LEU A 146 8.96 -33.53 1.65
N LYS A 147 7.74 -33.96 1.29
CA LYS A 147 6.53 -33.27 1.74
C LYS A 147 5.90 -34.15 2.83
N ILE A 148 6.15 -33.82 4.10
CA ILE A 148 5.47 -34.44 5.24
C ILE A 148 4.00 -33.99 5.16
N LEU A 149 3.21 -34.71 4.37
CA LEU A 149 1.77 -34.47 4.25
C LEU A 149 0.99 -35.04 5.44
N GLN A 150 1.65 -35.87 6.26
CA GLN A 150 1.04 -36.54 7.39
C GLN A 150 1.21 -35.64 8.62
N LYS A 151 0.13 -35.01 9.06
CA LYS A 151 0.08 -34.37 10.39
C LYS A 151 -0.23 -35.45 11.43
N CYS A 152 0.22 -35.25 12.67
CA CYS A 152 -0.17 -36.11 13.77
C CYS A 152 -1.60 -35.74 14.20
N TYR A 153 -2.55 -36.69 14.11
CA TYR A 153 -3.96 -36.46 14.47
C TYR A 153 -4.29 -36.85 15.92
N PHE A 154 -3.29 -37.26 16.70
CA PHE A 154 -3.48 -37.50 18.13
C PHE A 154 -3.60 -36.17 18.88
N SER A 155 -4.39 -36.15 19.94
CA SER A 155 -4.43 -35.02 20.87
C SER A 155 -3.04 -34.79 21.47
N CYS A 156 -2.68 -33.52 21.65
CA CYS A 156 -1.46 -33.15 22.32
C CYS A 156 -1.45 -33.67 23.77
N LYS A 157 -0.31 -34.20 24.22
CA LYS A 157 -0.13 -34.67 25.61
C LYS A 157 0.42 -33.60 26.55
N ARG A 158 0.83 -32.43 26.01
CA ARG A 158 1.35 -31.34 26.83
C ARG A 158 0.22 -30.72 27.64
N GLU A 159 0.48 -30.52 28.93
CA GLU A 159 -0.46 -29.90 29.85
C GLU A 159 -0.30 -28.38 29.79
N HIS A 160 -1.42 -27.67 29.74
CA HIS A 160 -1.43 -26.23 29.94
C HIS A 160 -1.35 -25.92 31.44
N GLU A 161 -0.74 -24.79 31.81
CA GLU A 161 -0.72 -24.30 33.19
C GLU A 161 -2.12 -24.18 33.82
N CYS A 162 -3.15 -23.98 33.01
CA CYS A 162 -4.53 -23.91 33.46
C CYS A 162 -5.16 -25.26 33.88
N GLY A 163 -4.44 -26.38 33.75
CA GLY A 163 -4.93 -27.72 34.14
C GLY A 163 -6.03 -28.31 33.25
N HIS A 164 -6.45 -27.60 32.21
CA HIS A 164 -7.45 -28.07 31.25
C HIS A 164 -6.84 -29.04 30.22
N PRO A 165 -7.62 -30.03 29.74
CA PRO A 165 -7.15 -30.94 28.70
C PRO A 165 -6.84 -30.20 27.40
N ALA A 166 -5.79 -30.65 26.71
CA ALA A 166 -5.37 -30.09 25.43
C ALA A 166 -6.39 -30.43 24.32
N ASN A 167 -7.18 -29.43 23.93
CA ASN A 167 -8.16 -29.52 22.82
C ASN A 167 -7.54 -29.20 21.45
N HIS A 168 -6.30 -29.63 21.22
CA HIS A 168 -5.59 -29.42 19.94
C HIS A 168 -4.81 -30.67 19.54
N TRP A 169 -4.58 -30.83 18.24
CA TRP A 169 -3.76 -31.90 17.71
C TRP A 169 -2.29 -31.70 18.04
N CYS A 170 -1.55 -32.79 18.07
CA CYS A 170 -0.11 -32.75 18.23
C CYS A 170 0.53 -31.92 17.11
N HIS A 171 1.43 -31.03 17.53
CA HIS A 171 2.15 -30.10 16.69
C HIS A 171 3.64 -30.17 17.07
N ASN A 172 4.50 -29.67 16.20
CA ASN A 172 5.95 -29.71 16.39
C ASN A 172 6.50 -28.43 17.05
N ASP A 173 5.69 -27.38 17.20
CA ASP A 173 6.15 -26.13 17.81
C ASP A 173 6.43 -26.33 19.31
N ASP A 174 7.35 -25.54 19.86
CA ASP A 174 7.76 -25.61 21.27
C ASP A 174 6.64 -25.18 22.23
N GLU A 175 5.76 -24.28 21.79
CA GLU A 175 4.66 -23.75 22.60
C GLU A 175 3.30 -24.25 22.12
N CYS A 176 2.48 -24.75 23.06
CA CYS A 176 1.12 -25.16 22.75
C CYS A 176 0.21 -23.97 22.42
N PRO A 177 -0.72 -24.12 21.46
CA PRO A 177 -1.74 -23.11 21.19
C PRO A 177 -2.60 -22.84 22.43
N PRO A 178 -3.07 -21.60 22.65
CA PRO A 178 -3.73 -21.19 23.88
C PRO A 178 -4.99 -22.02 24.19
N CYS A 179 -5.24 -22.24 25.49
CA CYS A 179 -6.36 -23.06 25.93
C CYS A 179 -7.71 -22.44 25.54
N THR A 180 -8.54 -23.22 24.83
CA THR A 180 -9.90 -22.85 24.38
C THR A 180 -11.01 -23.41 25.26
N HIS A 181 -10.67 -24.06 26.39
CA HIS A 181 -11.67 -24.62 27.30
C HIS A 181 -12.62 -23.52 27.79
N PRO A 182 -13.94 -23.70 27.71
CA PRO A 182 -14.90 -22.69 28.13
C PRO A 182 -14.87 -22.56 29.65
N VAL A 183 -14.68 -21.34 30.13
CA VAL A 183 -14.71 -21.00 31.55
C VAL A 183 -15.62 -19.80 31.77
N SER A 184 -16.39 -19.82 32.85
CA SER A 184 -17.27 -18.70 33.19
C SER A 184 -16.46 -17.58 33.85
N LYS A 185 -16.43 -16.39 33.24
CA LYS A 185 -15.72 -15.20 33.74
C LYS A 185 -16.65 -14.00 33.81
N MET A 186 -16.48 -13.19 34.85
CA MET A 186 -17.27 -11.98 35.10
C MET A 186 -16.68 -10.76 34.34
N CYS A 187 -17.52 -9.81 33.85
CA CYS A 187 -17.01 -8.55 33.25
C CYS A 187 -16.05 -7.88 34.23
N VAL A 188 -15.08 -7.12 33.72
CA VAL A 188 -14.27 -6.21 34.56
C VAL A 188 -15.16 -5.24 35.36
N GLY A 189 -16.27 -4.79 34.75
CA GLY A 189 -17.27 -3.95 35.41
C GLY A 189 -18.22 -4.69 36.35
N LYS A 190 -18.07 -6.00 36.54
CA LYS A 190 -18.96 -6.88 37.33
C LYS A 190 -20.45 -6.84 36.92
N HIS A 191 -20.74 -6.51 35.66
CA HIS A 191 -22.12 -6.42 35.18
C HIS A 191 -22.78 -7.78 34.97
N MET A 192 -22.07 -8.75 34.37
CA MET A 192 -22.57 -10.10 34.06
C MET A 192 -21.42 -11.08 33.80
N SER A 193 -21.72 -12.37 33.87
CA SER A 193 -20.80 -13.48 33.53
C SER A 193 -20.95 -13.92 32.07
N PHE A 194 -19.83 -14.35 31.48
CA PHE A 194 -19.77 -14.91 30.13
C PHE A 194 -18.93 -16.18 30.14
N ASP A 195 -19.34 -17.14 29.33
CA ASP A 195 -18.52 -18.31 29.04
C ASP A 195 -17.55 -17.96 27.91
N VAL A 196 -16.27 -17.87 28.27
CA VAL A 196 -15.19 -17.47 27.35
C VAL A 196 -14.08 -18.50 27.36
N PRO A 197 -13.27 -18.58 26.28
CA PRO A 197 -12.06 -19.41 26.29
C PRO A 197 -11.13 -19.09 27.47
N CYS A 198 -10.55 -20.13 28.07
CA CYS A 198 -9.69 -20.01 29.25
C CYS A 198 -8.57 -18.97 29.10
N HIS A 199 -7.93 -18.90 27.93
CA HIS A 199 -6.86 -17.93 27.66
C HIS A 199 -7.29 -16.46 27.75
N VAL A 200 -8.59 -16.15 27.62
CA VAL A 200 -9.10 -14.77 27.66
C VAL A 200 -9.10 -14.26 29.10
N LYS A 201 -8.12 -13.44 29.47
CA LYS A 201 -8.00 -12.92 30.86
C LYS A 201 -9.04 -11.86 31.22
N ILE A 202 -9.47 -11.04 30.26
CA ILE A 202 -10.31 -9.85 30.49
C ILE A 202 -11.58 -9.97 29.65
N VAL A 203 -12.73 -9.76 30.27
CA VAL A 203 -14.04 -9.79 29.59
C VAL A 203 -14.74 -8.43 29.72
N CYS A 204 -15.21 -7.88 28.59
CA CYS A 204 -15.91 -6.61 28.50
C CYS A 204 -17.33 -6.82 27.92
N CYS A 205 -18.38 -6.54 28.69
CA CYS A 205 -19.79 -6.85 28.37
C CYS A 205 -20.47 -5.82 27.47
N ARG A 206 -19.73 -4.80 27.02
CA ARG A 206 -20.21 -3.65 26.22
C ARG A 206 -21.31 -2.77 26.84
N GLN A 207 -21.88 -3.14 27.99
CA GLN A 207 -22.78 -2.27 28.76
C GLN A 207 -22.07 -0.97 29.17
N GLY A 208 -22.82 0.12 29.36
CA GLY A 208 -22.24 1.38 29.84
C GLY A 208 -21.47 1.20 31.15
N CYS A 209 -20.30 1.82 31.27
CA CYS A 209 -19.41 1.66 32.41
C CYS A 209 -20.02 2.21 33.70
N GLY A 210 -20.65 3.40 33.64
CA GLY A 210 -21.43 3.97 34.74
C GLY A 210 -20.63 4.38 35.99
N LYS A 211 -19.32 4.07 36.07
CA LYS A 211 -18.45 4.48 37.18
C LYS A 211 -18.35 6.00 37.29
N PHE A 212 -18.41 6.54 38.51
CA PHE A 212 -18.21 7.95 38.75
C PHE A 212 -16.81 8.40 38.36
N LEU A 213 -16.74 9.52 37.63
CA LEU A 213 -15.49 10.16 37.27
C LEU A 213 -14.92 10.96 38.46
N PRO A 214 -13.61 11.25 38.49
CA PRO A 214 -12.97 12.02 39.56
C PRO A 214 -13.60 13.40 39.83
N CYS A 215 -14.35 13.97 38.88
CA CYS A 215 -15.09 15.22 39.07
C CYS A 215 -16.28 15.14 40.04
N GLY A 216 -16.67 13.94 40.49
CA GLY A 216 -17.75 13.71 41.47
C GLY A 216 -19.18 13.86 40.94
N VAL A 217 -19.39 14.50 39.79
CA VAL A 217 -20.72 14.79 39.24
C VAL A 217 -21.09 13.99 37.98
N HIS A 218 -20.09 13.50 37.24
CA HIS A 218 -20.31 12.78 35.99
C HIS A 218 -19.95 11.30 36.11
N THR A 219 -20.64 10.46 35.34
CA THR A 219 -20.35 9.03 35.22
C THR A 219 -19.68 8.74 33.87
N CYS A 220 -18.91 7.65 33.81
CA CYS A 220 -18.25 7.21 32.60
C CYS A 220 -19.29 6.76 31.57
N GLN A 221 -19.34 7.46 30.44
CA GLN A 221 -20.26 7.18 29.33
C GLN A 221 -19.69 6.16 28.33
N ARG A 222 -18.49 5.62 28.57
CA ARG A 222 -17.87 4.58 27.73
C ARG A 222 -18.50 3.22 28.03
N SER A 223 -18.37 2.26 27.11
CA SER A 223 -18.69 0.84 27.34
C SER A 223 -17.78 0.18 28.40
N CYS A 224 -18.17 -0.96 29.00
CA CYS A 224 -17.37 -1.75 29.96
C CYS A 224 -15.96 -1.86 29.40
N HIS A 225 -14.98 -1.32 30.12
CA HIS A 225 -13.58 -1.26 29.71
C HIS A 225 -12.70 -1.69 30.90
N SER A 226 -11.49 -2.16 30.60
CA SER A 226 -10.51 -2.58 31.62
C SER A 226 -9.80 -1.41 32.28
N ASP A 227 -9.56 -0.37 31.51
CA ASP A 227 -8.63 0.71 31.89
C ASP A 227 -9.31 1.70 32.85
N SER A 228 -8.56 2.67 33.38
CA SER A 228 -9.16 3.75 34.17
C SER A 228 -10.08 4.62 33.31
N CYS A 229 -11.27 4.98 33.82
CA CYS A 229 -12.28 5.75 33.07
C CYS A 229 -11.79 7.13 32.63
N GLN A 230 -10.86 7.69 33.40
CA GLN A 230 -10.21 8.97 33.17
C GLN A 230 -8.83 8.90 33.83
N SER A 231 -7.79 9.42 33.16
CA SER A 231 -6.47 9.57 33.76
C SER A 231 -6.50 10.67 34.83
N PHE A 232 -5.69 10.51 35.87
CA PHE A 232 -5.67 11.45 37.01
C PHE A 232 -5.37 12.90 36.61
N ASP A 233 -4.63 13.13 35.52
CA ASP A 233 -4.24 14.48 35.05
C ASP A 233 -5.24 15.15 34.09
N GLN A 234 -6.22 14.43 33.55
CA GLN A 234 -7.19 15.04 32.63
C GLN A 234 -8.40 15.57 33.41
N LYS A 235 -8.79 16.82 33.15
CA LYS A 235 -10.06 17.39 33.63
C LYS A 235 -11.24 16.79 32.86
N CYS A 236 -12.39 16.65 33.52
CA CYS A 236 -13.58 16.06 32.89
C CYS A 236 -14.06 16.95 31.74
N THR A 237 -14.20 16.39 30.54
CA THR A 237 -14.65 17.12 29.34
C THR A 237 -16.13 16.93 29.04
N GLN A 238 -16.86 16.18 29.88
CA GLN A 238 -18.29 15.97 29.70
C GLN A 238 -19.09 17.27 29.90
N ARG A 239 -20.22 17.38 29.20
CA ARG A 239 -21.17 18.49 29.34
C ARG A 239 -21.94 18.34 30.65
N CYS A 240 -21.92 19.37 31.49
CA CYS A 240 -22.66 19.41 32.73
C CYS A 240 -24.16 19.26 32.45
N ASN A 241 -24.87 18.36 33.14
CA ASN A 241 -26.31 18.12 32.93
C ASN A 241 -27.18 18.60 34.12
N ILE A 242 -26.60 19.43 35.01
CA ILE A 242 -27.32 19.99 36.17
C ILE A 242 -28.34 21.01 35.68
N LYS A 243 -29.58 20.95 36.20
CA LYS A 243 -30.64 21.93 35.85
C LYS A 243 -30.30 23.30 36.45
N ARG A 244 -30.31 24.33 35.62
CA ARG A 244 -30.07 25.72 36.01
C ARG A 244 -31.22 26.22 36.88
N TYR A 245 -30.91 26.81 38.03
CA TYR A 245 -31.91 27.31 38.97
C TYR A 245 -32.86 28.36 38.36
N LYS A 246 -32.34 29.27 37.53
CA LYS A 246 -33.13 30.40 37.00
C LYS A 246 -34.12 30.02 35.89
N CYS A 247 -33.78 29.05 35.04
CA CYS A 247 -34.59 28.71 33.86
C CYS A 247 -34.96 27.23 33.75
N GLY A 248 -34.54 26.38 34.69
CA GLY A 248 -34.84 24.94 34.70
C GLY A 248 -34.15 24.10 33.62
N HIS A 249 -33.56 24.74 32.61
CA HIS A 249 -32.85 24.07 31.52
C HIS A 249 -31.54 23.43 31.98
N LYS A 250 -31.16 22.32 31.35
CA LYS A 250 -29.88 21.62 31.61
C LYS A 250 -28.72 22.54 31.28
N CYS A 251 -27.68 22.52 32.12
CA CYS A 251 -26.39 23.10 31.76
C CYS A 251 -25.87 22.42 30.47
N ASN A 252 -24.98 23.08 29.74
CA ASN A 252 -24.30 22.49 28.58
C ASN A 252 -22.82 22.91 28.52
N LEU A 253 -22.30 23.43 29.62
CA LEU A 253 -20.91 23.84 29.74
C LEU A 253 -20.03 22.63 30.01
N VAL A 254 -18.72 22.76 29.72
CA VAL A 254 -17.73 21.76 30.13
C VAL A 254 -17.79 21.58 31.65
N CYS A 255 -17.57 20.35 32.12
CA CYS A 255 -17.61 20.01 33.54
C CYS A 255 -16.80 21.01 34.37
N HIS A 256 -17.48 21.60 35.35
CA HIS A 256 -16.90 22.49 36.35
C HIS A 256 -16.86 21.82 37.74
N GLY A 257 -16.79 20.49 37.77
CA GLY A 257 -16.73 19.71 39.02
C GLY A 257 -17.96 19.90 39.91
N SER A 258 -17.72 20.14 41.19
CA SER A 258 -18.73 20.40 42.22
C SER A 258 -19.17 21.87 42.29
N GLU A 259 -18.53 22.77 41.55
CA GLU A 259 -18.88 24.20 41.58
C GLU A 259 -20.29 24.42 41.02
N PRO A 260 -21.05 25.41 41.52
CA PRO A 260 -22.38 25.73 41.00
C PRO A 260 -22.30 26.17 39.52
N CYS A 261 -23.31 25.80 38.73
CA CYS A 261 -23.34 26.16 37.31
C CYS A 261 -23.35 27.70 37.13
N PRO A 262 -22.47 28.25 36.26
CA PRO A 262 -22.42 29.69 36.05
C PRO A 262 -23.71 30.19 35.40
N VAL A 263 -24.11 31.39 35.84
CA VAL A 263 -25.32 32.07 35.39
C VAL A 263 -25.03 32.70 34.03
N THR A 264 -25.24 31.94 32.95
CA THR A 264 -25.18 32.46 31.58
C THR A 264 -26.56 32.38 30.95
N THR A 265 -26.82 33.27 29.99
CA THR A 265 -28.02 33.22 29.15
C THR A 265 -28.11 31.85 28.48
N CYS A 266 -29.32 31.27 28.51
CA CYS A 266 -29.56 29.95 27.96
C CYS A 266 -29.90 30.09 26.48
N GLU A 267 -29.24 29.32 25.61
CA GLU A 267 -29.50 29.30 24.16
C GLU A 267 -30.96 29.00 23.82
N ALA A 268 -31.66 28.23 24.66
CA ALA A 268 -33.09 27.99 24.50
C ALA A 268 -33.93 29.26 24.66
N ILE A 269 -33.54 30.14 25.60
CA ILE A 269 -34.19 31.45 25.80
C ILE A 269 -33.91 32.36 24.61
N ILE A 270 -32.66 32.35 24.10
CA ILE A 270 -32.27 33.15 22.92
C ILE A 270 -33.07 32.72 21.69
N LYS A 271 -33.19 31.41 21.44
CA LYS A 271 -33.98 30.91 20.29
C LYS A 271 -35.47 31.25 20.40
N GLN A 272 -36.04 31.19 21.61
CA GLN A 272 -37.43 31.57 21.82
C GLN A 272 -37.66 33.07 21.56
N GLN A 273 -36.72 33.92 21.98
CA GLN A 273 -36.78 35.37 21.71
C GLN A 273 -36.66 35.68 20.22
N GLN A 274 -35.70 35.05 19.52
CA GLN A 274 -35.50 35.23 18.08
C GLN A 274 -36.70 34.73 17.25
N GLN A 275 -37.37 33.67 17.70
CA GLN A 275 -38.56 33.15 17.02
C GLN A 275 -39.74 34.13 17.15
N LEU A 276 -39.96 34.69 18.34
CA LEU A 276 -41.01 35.71 18.55
C LEU A 276 -40.76 36.95 17.66
N GLU A 277 -39.52 37.41 17.57
CA GLU A 277 -39.13 38.53 16.69
C GLU A 277 -39.42 38.22 15.20
N CYS A 278 -39.09 37.01 14.74
CA CYS A 278 -39.36 36.58 13.36
C CYS A 278 -40.86 36.45 13.05
N ASP A 279 -41.64 35.95 14.01
CA ASP A 279 -43.10 35.84 13.88
C ASP A 279 -43.76 37.24 13.78
N ASP A 280 -43.26 38.21 14.54
CA ASP A 280 -43.71 39.61 14.49
C ASP A 280 -43.32 40.28 13.16
N GLU A 281 -42.10 40.07 12.66
CA GLU A 281 -41.67 40.55 11.34
C GLU A 281 -42.54 39.97 10.20
N TYR A 282 -42.82 38.67 10.26
CA TYR A 282 -43.68 38.00 9.27
C TYR A 282 -45.10 38.57 9.28
N ARG A 283 -45.68 38.85 10.47
CA ARG A 283 -47.00 39.48 10.58
C ARG A 283 -47.04 40.86 9.91
N VAL A 284 -46.04 41.71 10.14
CA VAL A 284 -45.94 43.04 9.52
C VAL A 284 -45.84 42.93 7.98
N ILE A 285 -45.09 41.95 7.47
CA ILE A 285 -44.98 41.70 6.03
C ILE A 285 -46.33 41.27 5.43
N GLN A 286 -47.11 40.43 6.12
CA GLN A 286 -48.44 40.03 5.65
C GLN A 286 -49.45 41.19 5.64
N GLU A 287 -49.43 42.03 6.68
CA GLU A 287 -50.28 43.24 6.75
C GLU A 287 -49.97 44.21 5.60
N ASN A 288 -48.69 44.46 5.30
CA ASN A 288 -48.26 45.30 4.19
C ASN A 288 -48.66 44.73 2.82
N LYS A 289 -48.61 43.40 2.64
CA LYS A 289 -49.06 42.75 1.39
C LYS A 289 -50.56 42.93 1.16
N ASN A 290 -51.37 42.80 2.21
CA ASN A 290 -52.82 42.98 2.13
C ASN A 290 -53.21 44.42 1.76
N LEU A 291 -52.45 45.42 2.20
CA LEU A 291 -52.65 46.82 1.82
C LEU A 291 -52.31 47.13 0.36
N THR A 292 -51.50 46.28 -0.29
CA THR A 292 -51.02 46.49 -1.68
C THR A 292 -51.77 45.69 -2.74
N GLN A 293 -52.81 44.91 -2.39
CA GLN A 293 -53.57 44.17 -3.40
C GLN A 293 -54.55 45.09 -4.16
N PRO A 294 -54.44 45.21 -5.50
CA PRO A 294 -55.42 45.97 -6.29
C PRO A 294 -56.74 45.19 -6.41
N PHE A 295 -57.84 45.81 -5.97
CA PHE A 295 -59.20 45.27 -6.14
C PHE A 295 -59.49 45.00 -7.62
N SER A 296 -59.63 43.73 -7.98
CA SER A 296 -60.06 43.31 -9.32
C SER A 296 -61.59 43.23 -9.36
N ILE A 297 -62.22 44.20 -10.04
CA ILE A 297 -63.67 44.24 -10.28
C ILE A 297 -63.96 43.35 -11.48
N ASN A 298 -64.75 42.29 -11.30
CA ASN A 298 -65.18 41.39 -12.36
C ASN A 298 -66.65 41.69 -12.73
N LEU A 299 -66.95 41.90 -14.01
CA LEU A 299 -68.15 42.58 -14.51
C LEU A 299 -69.31 41.65 -14.96
N ASP A 300 -69.21 40.33 -14.79
CA ASP A 300 -70.21 39.40 -15.38
C ASP A 300 -70.86 38.43 -14.37
N ALA A 301 -71.62 38.97 -13.40
CA ALA A 301 -72.56 38.16 -12.62
C ALA A 301 -73.86 38.93 -12.34
N PRO A 302 -75.05 38.34 -12.57
CA PRO A 302 -76.31 39.01 -12.26
C PRO A 302 -76.48 39.17 -10.75
N ARG A 303 -76.26 40.39 -10.25
CA ARG A 303 -76.58 40.81 -8.88
C ARG A 303 -78.09 41.00 -8.74
N GLN A 304 -78.77 40.08 -8.06
CA GLN A 304 -79.84 40.50 -7.16
C GLN A 304 -79.19 40.83 -5.82
N LEU A 305 -78.99 42.12 -5.55
CA LEU A 305 -78.71 42.62 -4.21
C LEU A 305 -80.00 43.22 -3.66
N PRO A 306 -80.44 42.86 -2.44
CA PRO A 306 -81.50 43.60 -1.77
C PRO A 306 -80.97 44.98 -1.39
N THR A 307 -81.66 46.04 -1.82
CA THR A 307 -81.35 47.43 -1.45
C THR A 307 -81.69 47.64 0.02
N VAL A 308 -80.69 47.48 0.90
CA VAL A 308 -80.81 47.83 2.32
C VAL A 308 -80.45 49.31 2.46
N TYR A 309 -81.47 50.17 2.52
CA TYR A 309 -81.26 51.59 2.86
C TYR A 309 -80.88 51.72 4.34
N THR A 310 -79.87 52.55 4.62
CA THR A 310 -79.48 52.90 5.98
C THR A 310 -80.66 53.54 6.72
N GLU A 311 -80.69 53.39 8.04
CA GLU A 311 -81.78 53.93 8.88
C GLU A 311 -81.92 55.45 8.74
N PHE A 312 -80.79 56.15 8.57
CA PHE A 312 -80.75 57.57 8.24
C PHE A 312 -81.52 57.92 6.95
N LEU A 313 -81.31 57.16 5.86
CA LEU A 313 -81.98 57.41 4.59
C LEU A 313 -83.48 57.12 4.68
N ARG A 314 -83.87 56.10 5.45
CA ARG A 314 -85.28 55.79 5.71
C ARG A 314 -85.97 56.90 6.50
N ASP A 315 -85.33 57.45 7.51
CA ASP A 315 -85.90 58.56 8.31
C ASP A 315 -85.90 59.89 7.54
N TYR A 316 -84.89 60.14 6.71
CA TYR A 316 -84.84 61.31 5.84
C TYR A 316 -85.97 61.26 4.79
N ALA A 317 -86.19 60.10 4.16
CA ALA A 317 -87.25 59.90 3.17
C ALA A 317 -88.65 60.08 3.77
N LYS A 318 -88.89 59.57 4.99
CA LYS A 318 -90.17 59.76 5.70
C LYS A 318 -90.46 61.23 6.02
N LYS A 319 -89.42 62.01 6.32
CA LYS A 319 -89.55 63.43 6.66
C LYS A 319 -89.65 64.35 5.45
N ASN A 320 -89.23 63.89 4.27
CA ASN A 320 -89.19 64.70 3.04
C ASN A 320 -89.87 63.97 1.88
N LEU A 321 -91.16 63.64 2.04
CA LEU A 321 -91.96 62.91 1.05
C LEU A 321 -92.05 63.62 -0.31
N GLU A 322 -92.11 64.95 -0.34
CA GLU A 322 -92.10 65.69 -1.61
C GLU A 322 -90.80 65.48 -2.39
N PHE A 323 -89.66 65.44 -1.70
CA PHE A 323 -88.36 65.20 -2.33
C PHE A 323 -88.30 63.79 -2.94
N VAL A 324 -88.80 62.78 -2.22
CA VAL A 324 -88.87 61.40 -2.72
C VAL A 324 -89.75 61.29 -3.96
N GLN A 325 -90.92 61.94 -3.96
CA GLN A 325 -91.83 61.94 -5.11
C GLN A 325 -91.26 62.66 -6.35
N THR A 326 -90.33 63.60 -6.14
CA THR A 326 -89.66 64.30 -7.25
C THR A 326 -88.56 63.44 -7.88
N ILE A 327 -87.87 62.63 -7.08
CA ILE A 327 -86.83 61.69 -7.54
C ILE A 327 -87.46 60.52 -8.32
N GLU A 328 -88.64 60.03 -7.93
CA GLU A 328 -89.30 58.88 -8.61
C GLU A 328 -90.01 59.24 -9.92
N ARG A 329 -90.10 60.52 -10.31
CA ARG A 329 -90.71 60.99 -11.56
C ARG A 329 -89.71 61.39 -12.66
N GLN A 330 -88.41 61.19 -12.46
CA GLN A 330 -87.39 61.37 -13.51
C GLN A 330 -86.95 60.05 -14.14
#